data_AF-A0A6J8A7C7-F1
#
_entry.id   AF-A0A6J8A7C7-F1
#
_cell.length_a   1.000
_cell.length_b   1.000
_cell.length_c   1.000
_cell.angle_alpha   90.00
_cell.angle_beta   90.00
_cell.angle_gamma   90.00
#
_symmetry.space_group_name_H-M   'P 1'
#
loop_
_entity.id
_entity.type
_entity.pdbx_description
1 polymer ?
#
loop_
_entity_poly.entity_id
_entity_poly.type
_entity_poly.pdbx_seq_one_letter_code
_entity_poly.pdbx_strand_id
1 'polypeptide(L)'
;MLKVNTCIRNNDKYIGKWKHEKSTDFTRNINRDEVNELLSHILEIHDDISKVDQSSVNEIVTNVTKILLDSAEKTFGVFTKDCSNSKEDYNNKEWFNHDCKNSRKKYRKSLRLYKHYGSNIFKVRLRNSEKIYKKTMDDSIRLFNHDLKKKIKELRKKNPRDFWKIFNKFKCTVNNDIDIKQFYDFF
;
A
#
# COMPACT_ATOMS: atom_id res chain seq x y z
N MET A 1 5.00 25.26 -6.54
CA MET A 1 3.65 25.06 -5.95
C MET A 1 3.28 23.59 -6.05
N LEU A 2 3.32 22.86 -4.93
CA LEU A 2 2.87 21.47 -4.89
C LEU A 2 1.37 21.47 -4.62
N LYS A 3 0.59 20.88 -5.54
CA LYS A 3 -0.84 20.67 -5.35
C LYS A 3 -1.02 19.65 -4.22
N VAL A 4 -1.56 20.12 -3.09
CA VAL A 4 -2.07 19.28 -2.02
C VAL A 4 -3.30 18.57 -2.57
N ASN A 5 -3.18 17.28 -2.89
CA ASN A 5 -4.34 16.47 -3.19
C ASN A 5 -5.10 16.23 -1.87
N THR A 6 -6.14 17.01 -1.64
CA THR A 6 -7.12 16.75 -0.59
C THR A 6 -7.93 15.51 -0.97
N CYS A 7 -7.66 14.38 -0.33
CA CYS A 7 -8.54 13.21 -0.43
C CYS A 7 -9.81 13.48 0.38
N ILE A 8 -10.96 13.44 -0.29
CA ILE A 8 -12.29 13.49 0.31
C ILE A 8 -12.43 12.29 1.27
N ARG A 9 -12.80 12.55 2.53
CA ARG A 9 -13.10 11.51 3.54
C ARG A 9 -14.43 10.85 3.16
N ASN A 10 -14.37 9.74 2.45
CA ASN A 10 -15.49 8.81 2.46
C ASN A 10 -15.29 7.87 3.65
N ASN A 11 -16.19 7.94 4.64
CA ASN A 11 -16.29 6.97 5.75
C ASN A 11 -16.85 5.64 5.22
N ASP A 12 -16.28 5.11 4.15
CA ASP A 12 -16.71 3.85 3.57
C ASP A 12 -16.29 2.74 4.53
N LYS A 13 -17.28 2.02 5.06
CA LYS A 13 -17.07 0.81 5.85
C LYS A 13 -16.66 -0.31 4.89
N TYR A 14 -15.53 -0.97 5.16
CA TYR A 14 -15.07 -2.10 4.37
C TYR A 14 -15.09 -3.38 5.18
N ILE A 15 -15.65 -4.44 4.59
CA ILE A 15 -15.60 -5.79 5.16
C ILE A 15 -14.17 -6.33 5.07
N GLY A 16 -13.73 -7.03 6.12
CA GLY A 16 -12.45 -7.71 6.14
C GLY A 16 -12.26 -8.67 4.96
N LYS A 17 -11.01 -8.82 4.51
CA LYS A 17 -10.69 -9.74 3.41
C LYS A 17 -10.98 -11.20 3.82
N TRP A 18 -11.44 -11.99 2.84
CA TRP A 18 -11.64 -13.42 2.99
C TRP A 18 -10.38 -14.11 3.55
N LYS A 19 -10.58 -14.94 4.58
CA LYS A 19 -9.55 -15.78 5.19
C LYS A 19 -10.04 -17.22 5.14
N HIS A 20 -9.28 -18.10 4.48
CA HIS A 20 -9.66 -19.49 4.31
C HIS A 20 -9.88 -20.21 5.64
N GLU A 21 -9.12 -19.86 6.69
CA GLU A 21 -9.27 -20.47 8.01
C GLU A 21 -10.64 -20.20 8.65
N LYS A 22 -11.34 -19.14 8.22
CA LYS A 22 -12.66 -18.74 8.75
C LYS A 22 -13.83 -19.17 7.85
N SER A 23 -13.60 -20.04 6.87
CA SER A 23 -14.64 -20.49 5.93
C SER A 23 -15.83 -21.15 6.66
N THR A 24 -15.55 -21.99 7.65
CA THR A 24 -16.58 -22.64 8.46
C THR A 24 -17.38 -21.64 9.31
N ASP A 25 -16.70 -20.63 9.86
CA ASP A 25 -17.34 -19.58 10.65
C ASP A 25 -18.28 -18.74 9.78
N PHE A 26 -17.87 -18.44 8.55
CA PHE A 26 -18.71 -17.77 7.57
C PHE A 26 -19.99 -18.54 7.30
N THR A 27 -19.88 -19.84 6.98
CA THR A 27 -21.07 -20.68 6.74
C THR A 27 -21.97 -20.78 7.97
N ARG A 28 -21.40 -20.80 9.18
CA ARG A 28 -22.17 -20.81 10.43
C ARG A 28 -22.91 -19.50 10.68
N ASN A 29 -22.38 -18.38 10.21
CA ASN A 29 -22.96 -17.05 10.40
C ASN A 29 -24.03 -16.67 9.37
N ILE A 30 -24.27 -17.53 8.36
CA ILE A 30 -25.40 -17.36 7.44
C ILE A 30 -26.70 -17.58 8.21
N ASN A 31 -27.57 -16.57 8.22
CA ASN A 31 -28.88 -16.67 8.84
C ASN A 31 -29.77 -17.62 8.04
N ARG A 32 -30.02 -18.81 8.57
CA ARG A 32 -30.84 -19.83 7.89
C ARG A 32 -32.30 -19.42 7.77
N ASP A 33 -32.80 -18.61 8.71
CA ASP A 33 -34.19 -18.16 8.71
C ASP A 33 -34.42 -17.19 7.55
N GLU A 34 -33.54 -16.20 7.37
CA GLU A 34 -33.58 -15.28 6.22
C GLU A 34 -33.42 -16.00 4.87
N VAL A 35 -32.59 -17.07 4.83
CA VAL A 35 -32.45 -17.89 3.62
C VAL A 35 -33.75 -18.64 3.31
N ASN A 36 -34.42 -19.18 4.33
CA ASN A 36 -35.69 -19.87 4.15
C ASN A 36 -36.81 -18.91 3.72
N GLU A 37 -36.87 -17.72 4.30
CA GLU A 37 -37.82 -16.66 3.88
C GLU A 37 -37.60 -16.27 2.41
N LEU A 38 -36.34 -16.09 2.00
CA LEU A 38 -36.01 -15.81 0.62
C LEU A 38 -36.40 -16.96 -0.31
N LEU A 39 -36.19 -18.22 0.10
CA LEU A 39 -36.60 -19.39 -0.66
C LEU A 39 -38.12 -19.45 -0.82
N SER A 40 -38.89 -19.19 0.24
CA SER A 40 -40.34 -19.09 0.17
C SER A 40 -40.79 -18.01 -0.81
N HIS A 41 -40.17 -16.84 -0.76
CA HIS A 41 -40.47 -15.74 -1.68
C HIS A 41 -40.17 -16.09 -3.15
N ILE A 42 -39.05 -16.79 -3.40
CA ILE A 42 -38.71 -17.27 -4.75
C ILE A 42 -39.74 -18.30 -5.25
N LEU A 43 -40.21 -19.20 -4.39
CA LEU A 43 -41.22 -20.19 -4.75
C LEU A 43 -42.57 -19.52 -5.08
N GLU A 44 -42.98 -18.52 -4.30
CA GLU A 44 -44.21 -17.74 -4.57
C GLU A 44 -44.15 -17.00 -5.91
N ILE A 45 -42.98 -16.44 -6.26
CA ILE A 45 -42.77 -15.78 -7.56
C ILE A 45 -42.74 -16.81 -8.70
N HIS A 46 -42.12 -17.98 -8.46
CA HIS A 46 -42.05 -19.05 -9.45
C HIS A 46 -43.44 -19.56 -9.84
N ASP A 47 -44.34 -19.71 -8.86
CA ASP A 47 -45.69 -20.22 -9.08
C ASP A 47 -46.60 -19.21 -9.82
N ASP A 48 -46.21 -17.93 -9.86
CA ASP A 48 -46.91 -16.87 -10.59
C ASP A 48 -45.94 -16.13 -11.53
N ILE A 49 -45.63 -16.77 -12.65
CA ILE A 49 -44.72 -16.26 -13.70
C ILE A 49 -45.08 -14.84 -14.16
N SER A 50 -46.33 -14.41 -14.01
CA SER A 50 -46.77 -13.05 -14.36
C SER A 50 -46.16 -11.95 -13.48
N LYS A 51 -45.62 -12.32 -12.30
CA LYS A 51 -44.94 -11.42 -11.35
C LYS A 51 -43.43 -11.31 -11.59
N VAL A 52 -42.87 -12.09 -12.50
CA VAL A 52 -41.43 -12.04 -12.78
C VAL A 52 -41.12 -10.80 -13.61
N ASP A 53 -40.66 -9.75 -12.92
CA ASP A 53 -40.17 -8.54 -13.53
C ASP A 53 -38.73 -8.21 -13.09
N GLN A 54 -38.14 -7.18 -13.69
CA GLN A 54 -36.79 -6.74 -13.35
C GLN A 54 -36.69 -6.29 -11.89
N SER A 55 -37.76 -5.74 -11.32
CA SER A 55 -37.80 -5.32 -9.92
C SER A 55 -37.64 -6.51 -8.97
N SER A 56 -38.40 -7.57 -9.21
CA SER A 56 -38.39 -8.80 -8.43
C SER A 56 -37.02 -9.48 -8.46
N VAL A 57 -36.37 -9.51 -9.62
CA VAL A 57 -34.99 -10.02 -9.75
C VAL A 57 -34.01 -9.17 -8.96
N ASN A 58 -34.11 -7.85 -9.04
CA ASN A 58 -33.23 -6.94 -8.30
C ASN A 58 -33.41 -7.08 -6.78
N GLU A 59 -34.65 -7.28 -6.31
CA GLU A 59 -34.96 -7.51 -4.90
C GLU A 59 -34.32 -8.80 -4.38
N ILE A 60 -34.48 -9.91 -5.11
CA ILE A 60 -33.84 -11.18 -4.79
C ILE A 60 -32.32 -11.02 -4.71
N VAL A 61 -31.70 -10.39 -5.71
CA VAL A 61 -30.24 -10.16 -5.73
C VAL A 61 -29.81 -9.30 -4.54
N THR A 62 -30.59 -8.27 -4.20
CA THR A 62 -30.30 -7.39 -3.05
C THR A 62 -30.37 -8.17 -1.74
N ASN A 63 -31.38 -9.03 -1.57
CA ASN A 63 -31.55 -9.86 -0.38
C ASN A 63 -30.45 -10.91 -0.24
N VAL A 64 -30.10 -11.61 -1.32
CA VAL A 64 -28.94 -12.54 -1.33
C VAL A 64 -27.67 -11.79 -0.96
N THR A 65 -27.43 -10.64 -1.57
CA THR A 65 -26.23 -9.83 -1.31
C THR A 65 -26.18 -9.42 0.15
N LYS A 66 -27.30 -8.97 0.73
CA LYS A 66 -27.41 -8.59 2.13
C LYS A 66 -27.06 -9.75 3.07
N ILE A 67 -27.65 -10.93 2.89
CA ILE A 67 -27.37 -12.13 3.71
C ILE A 67 -25.86 -12.47 3.68
N LEU A 68 -25.25 -12.42 2.49
CA LEU A 68 -23.83 -12.71 2.31
C LEU A 68 -22.95 -11.64 2.97
N LEU A 69 -23.30 -10.36 2.84
CA LEU A 69 -22.57 -9.26 3.46
C LEU A 69 -22.69 -9.31 5.00
N ASP A 70 -23.87 -9.55 5.55
CA ASP A 70 -24.08 -9.62 7.01
C ASP A 70 -23.30 -10.78 7.63
N SER A 71 -23.27 -11.94 6.97
CA SER A 71 -22.43 -13.06 7.40
C SER A 71 -20.93 -12.71 7.29
N ALA A 72 -20.53 -12.00 6.23
CA ALA A 72 -19.16 -11.58 6.04
C ALA A 72 -18.72 -10.55 7.10
N GLU A 73 -19.59 -9.60 7.46
CA GLU A 73 -19.35 -8.62 8.53
C GLU A 73 -19.15 -9.30 9.88
N LYS A 74 -20.02 -10.25 10.26
CA LYS A 74 -19.89 -11.03 11.50
C LYS A 74 -18.59 -11.85 11.53
N THR A 75 -18.15 -12.36 10.39
CA THR A 75 -16.99 -13.28 10.31
C THR A 75 -15.65 -12.56 10.21
N PHE A 76 -15.58 -11.56 9.35
CA PHE A 76 -14.33 -10.87 8.98
C PHE A 76 -14.17 -9.51 9.66
N GLY A 77 -15.24 -8.99 10.27
CA GLY A 77 -15.28 -7.67 10.88
C GLY A 77 -15.35 -6.54 9.84
N VAL A 78 -15.61 -5.34 10.34
CA VAL A 78 -15.67 -4.11 9.55
C VAL A 78 -14.50 -3.22 9.93
N PHE A 79 -13.86 -2.63 8.92
CA PHE A 79 -12.75 -1.71 9.09
C PHE A 79 -13.07 -0.37 8.43
N THR A 80 -12.80 0.71 9.14
CA THR A 80 -12.74 2.04 8.56
C THR A 80 -11.35 2.23 7.97
N LYS A 81 -11.29 2.72 6.73
CA LYS A 81 -10.01 3.09 6.13
C LYS A 81 -9.60 4.44 6.71
N ASP A 82 -8.80 4.42 7.76
CA ASP A 82 -8.11 5.63 8.17
C ASP A 82 -7.16 6.03 7.06
N CYS A 83 -7.50 7.11 6.37
CA CYS A 83 -6.56 7.83 5.53
C CYS A 83 -5.50 8.41 6.46
N SER A 84 -4.53 7.60 6.88
CA SER A 84 -3.35 8.11 7.55
C SER A 84 -2.72 9.09 6.57
N ASN A 85 -2.69 10.38 6.95
CA ASN A 85 -2.05 11.44 6.20
C ASN A 85 -0.77 10.88 5.60
N SER A 86 -0.65 10.96 4.27
CA SER A 86 0.51 10.48 3.53
C SER A 86 1.75 10.94 4.28
N LYS A 87 2.46 9.99 4.91
CA LYS A 87 3.78 10.27 5.48
C LYS A 87 4.51 11.06 4.41
N GLU A 88 5.09 12.20 4.82
CA GLU A 88 5.95 13.00 3.96
C GLU A 88 6.79 12.08 3.08
N ASP A 89 6.89 12.40 1.80
CA ASP A 89 7.43 11.51 0.78
C ASP A 89 8.96 11.35 0.93
N TYR A 90 9.41 10.77 2.04
CA TYR A 90 10.77 10.29 2.29
C TYR A 90 11.19 9.23 1.24
N ASN A 91 10.30 8.85 0.32
CA ASN A 91 10.53 7.91 -0.77
C ASN A 91 10.89 8.57 -2.11
N ASN A 92 10.85 9.89 -2.26
CA ASN A 92 11.36 10.55 -3.47
C ASN A 92 12.88 10.76 -3.39
N LYS A 93 13.60 9.68 -3.11
CA LYS A 93 15.04 9.66 -3.36
C LYS A 93 15.24 9.73 -4.87
N GLU A 94 16.03 10.67 -5.34
CA GLU A 94 16.26 10.90 -6.78
C GLU A 94 16.82 9.66 -7.50
N TRP A 95 17.55 8.80 -6.78
CA TRP A 95 18.05 7.53 -7.30
C TRP A 95 16.99 6.41 -7.36
N PHE A 96 15.82 6.56 -6.74
CA PHE A 96 14.79 5.53 -6.66
C PHE A 96 13.84 5.58 -7.87
N ASN A 97 14.35 5.08 -8.99
CA ASN A 97 13.70 5.11 -10.30
C ASN A 97 12.57 4.06 -10.46
N HIS A 98 12.00 4.00 -11.67
CA HIS A 98 10.94 3.07 -12.03
C HIS A 98 11.35 1.60 -11.86
N ASP A 99 12.60 1.24 -12.19
CA ASP A 99 13.11 -0.12 -12.05
C ASP A 99 13.22 -0.56 -10.59
N CYS A 100 13.66 0.34 -9.71
CA CYS A 100 13.62 0.14 -8.26
C CYS A 100 12.19 -0.11 -7.76
N LYS A 101 11.21 0.65 -8.26
CA LYS A 101 9.78 0.46 -7.92
C LYS A 101 9.28 -0.90 -8.39
N ASN A 102 9.59 -1.30 -9.62
CA ASN A 102 9.13 -2.56 -10.21
C ASN A 102 9.75 -3.78 -9.53
N SER A 103 11.06 -3.77 -9.30
CA SER A 103 11.75 -4.84 -8.59
C SER A 103 11.26 -4.98 -7.14
N ARG A 104 11.02 -3.86 -6.44
CA ARG A 104 10.40 -3.87 -5.09
C ARG A 104 9.00 -4.47 -5.11
N LYS A 105 8.16 -4.14 -6.11
CA LYS A 105 6.81 -4.73 -6.27
C LYS A 105 6.90 -6.24 -6.48
N LYS A 106 7.81 -6.71 -7.34
CA LYS A 106 8.04 -8.14 -7.60
C LYS A 106 8.48 -8.88 -6.33
N TYR A 107 9.46 -8.35 -5.60
CA TYR A 107 9.90 -8.90 -4.31
C TYR A 107 8.76 -9.01 -3.29
N ARG A 108 8.00 -7.93 -3.10
CA ARG A 108 6.85 -7.92 -2.18
C ARG A 108 5.76 -8.93 -2.57
N LYS A 109 5.50 -9.13 -3.87
CA LYS A 109 4.57 -10.15 -4.36
C LYS A 109 5.07 -11.55 -4.01
N SER A 110 6.34 -11.86 -4.28
CA SER A 110 6.95 -13.15 -3.93
C SER A 110 6.91 -13.41 -2.42
N LEU A 111 7.17 -12.39 -1.60
CA LEU A 111 7.13 -12.49 -0.14
C LEU A 111 5.74 -12.85 0.37
N ARG A 112 4.69 -12.23 -0.18
CA ARG A 112 3.30 -12.57 0.16
C ARG A 112 2.95 -14.01 -0.21
N LEU A 113 3.33 -14.44 -1.41
CA LEU A 113 3.10 -15.82 -1.85
C LEU A 113 3.83 -16.83 -0.96
N TYR A 114 5.09 -16.55 -0.61
CA TYR A 114 5.84 -17.42 0.30
C TYR A 114 5.21 -17.48 1.70
N LYS A 115 4.80 -16.35 2.26
CA LYS A 115 4.11 -16.33 3.58
C LYS A 115 2.78 -17.08 3.56
N HIS A 116 2.07 -17.05 2.44
CA HIS A 116 0.76 -17.69 2.33
C HIS A 116 0.86 -19.21 2.09
N TYR A 117 1.79 -19.66 1.25
CA TYR A 117 1.87 -21.07 0.84
C TYR A 117 3.04 -21.85 1.42
N GLY A 118 4.11 -21.21 1.89
CA GLY A 118 5.27 -21.86 2.54
C GLY A 118 6.16 -22.77 1.67
N SER A 119 5.74 -23.14 0.45
CA SER A 119 6.43 -24.13 -0.40
C SER A 119 7.82 -23.68 -0.90
N ASN A 120 8.68 -24.67 -1.17
CA ASN A 120 10.05 -24.46 -1.68
C ASN A 120 10.07 -23.70 -3.01
N ILE A 121 9.07 -23.90 -3.87
CA ILE A 121 8.92 -23.14 -5.13
C ILE A 121 8.83 -21.64 -4.86
N PHE A 122 8.03 -21.24 -3.87
CA PHE A 122 7.89 -19.84 -3.48
C PHE A 122 9.13 -19.31 -2.74
N LYS A 123 9.85 -20.16 -2.00
CA LYS A 123 11.13 -19.82 -1.38
C LYS A 123 12.20 -19.48 -2.42
N VAL A 124 12.34 -20.29 -3.47
CA VAL A 124 13.24 -20.03 -4.60
C VAL A 124 12.86 -18.74 -5.32
N ARG A 125 11.57 -18.56 -5.62
CA ARG A 125 11.04 -17.34 -6.24
C ARG A 125 11.33 -16.09 -5.40
N LEU A 126 11.16 -16.17 -4.08
CA LEU A 126 11.47 -15.09 -3.15
C LEU A 126 12.94 -14.71 -3.22
N ARG A 127 13.86 -15.68 -3.07
CA ARG A 127 15.31 -15.47 -3.14
C ARG A 127 15.73 -14.80 -4.46
N ASN A 128 15.22 -15.29 -5.59
CA ASN A 128 15.53 -14.72 -6.90
C ASN A 128 15.05 -13.26 -7.01
N SER A 129 13.82 -12.99 -6.58
CA SER A 129 13.28 -11.62 -6.61
C SER A 129 14.00 -10.68 -5.64
N GLU A 130 14.50 -11.19 -4.52
CA GLU A 130 15.30 -10.43 -3.55
C GLU A 130 16.66 -10.04 -4.15
N LYS A 131 17.36 -11.00 -4.77
CA LYS A 131 18.64 -10.76 -5.44
C LYS A 131 18.52 -9.69 -6.52
N ILE A 132 17.47 -9.79 -7.35
CA ILE A 132 17.20 -8.79 -8.40
C ILE A 132 16.94 -7.42 -7.77
N TYR A 133 16.08 -7.35 -6.74
CA TYR A 133 15.77 -6.07 -6.09
C TYR A 133 17.00 -5.39 -5.50
N LYS A 134 17.84 -6.13 -4.76
CA LYS A 134 19.10 -5.61 -4.18
C LYS A 134 20.02 -5.08 -5.27
N LYS A 135 20.27 -5.88 -6.31
CA LYS A 135 21.11 -5.49 -7.45
C LYS A 135 20.60 -4.22 -8.13
N THR A 136 19.31 -4.15 -8.46
CA THR A 136 18.71 -2.97 -9.10
C THR A 136 18.87 -1.71 -8.24
N MET A 137 18.75 -1.85 -6.92
CA MET A 137 18.98 -0.75 -5.99
C MET A 137 20.44 -0.29 -5.98
N ASP A 138 21.38 -1.22 -5.88
CA ASP A 138 22.81 -0.92 -5.87
C ASP A 138 23.25 -0.25 -7.18
N ASP A 139 22.78 -0.76 -8.31
CA ASP A 139 23.04 -0.20 -9.64
C ASP A 139 22.50 1.23 -9.75
N SER A 140 21.27 1.47 -9.27
CA SER A 140 20.65 2.81 -9.32
C SER A 140 21.36 3.82 -8.42
N ILE A 141 21.79 3.41 -7.21
CA ILE A 141 22.60 4.25 -6.33
C ILE A 141 23.96 4.56 -6.98
N ARG A 142 24.61 3.55 -7.56
CA ARG A 142 25.92 3.73 -8.22
C ARG A 142 25.83 4.71 -9.38
N LEU A 143 24.82 4.55 -10.25
CA LEU A 143 24.59 5.44 -11.39
C LEU A 143 24.31 6.87 -10.92
N PHE A 144 23.41 7.03 -9.94
CA PHE A 144 23.12 8.36 -9.38
C PHE A 144 24.37 9.03 -8.80
N ASN A 145 25.17 8.29 -8.02
CA ASN A 145 26.40 8.84 -7.44
C ASN A 145 27.43 9.19 -8.51
N HIS A 146 27.53 8.41 -9.57
CA HIS A 146 28.38 8.71 -10.72
C HIS A 146 27.94 10.01 -11.41
N ASP A 147 26.65 10.16 -11.69
CA ASP A 147 26.09 11.33 -12.36
C ASP A 147 26.19 12.58 -11.48
N LEU A 148 25.97 12.44 -10.18
CA LEU A 148 26.16 13.50 -9.20
C LEU A 148 27.61 13.98 -9.19
N LYS A 149 28.59 13.06 -9.16
CA LYS A 149 30.02 13.40 -9.23
C LYS A 149 30.35 14.17 -10.52
N LYS A 150 29.81 13.74 -11.66
CA LYS A 150 29.99 14.41 -12.95
C LYS A 150 29.38 15.82 -12.92
N LYS A 151 28.14 15.95 -12.43
CA LYS A 151 27.43 17.23 -12.28
C LYS A 151 28.19 18.20 -11.39
N ILE A 152 28.70 17.74 -10.24
CA ILE A 152 29.50 18.55 -9.33
C ILE A 152 30.80 19.03 -10.01
N LYS A 153 31.49 18.16 -10.73
CA LYS A 153 32.71 18.52 -11.49
C LYS A 153 32.44 19.58 -12.55
N GLU A 154 31.33 19.46 -13.29
CA GLU A 154 30.94 20.44 -14.31
C GLU A 154 30.54 21.78 -13.69
N LEU A 155 29.73 21.78 -12.63
CA LEU A 155 29.33 23.00 -11.92
C LEU A 155 30.54 23.73 -11.36
N ARG A 156 31.53 23.02 -10.81
CA ARG A 156 32.77 23.61 -10.30
C ARG A 156 33.52 24.40 -11.38
N LYS A 157 33.49 23.93 -12.65
CA LYS A 157 34.20 24.58 -13.76
C LYS A 157 33.42 25.73 -14.38
N LYS A 158 32.10 25.57 -14.57
CA LYS A 158 31.27 26.47 -15.37
C LYS A 158 30.43 27.46 -14.57
N ASN A 159 30.06 27.12 -13.33
CA ASN A 159 29.16 27.92 -12.51
C ASN A 159 29.45 27.74 -11.01
N PRO A 160 30.48 28.42 -10.50
CA PRO A 160 30.94 28.26 -9.12
C PRO A 160 29.87 28.68 -8.09
N ARG A 161 28.97 29.61 -8.43
CA ARG A 161 27.88 30.04 -7.54
C ARG A 161 26.90 28.92 -7.25
N ASP A 162 26.47 28.19 -8.28
CA ASP A 162 25.55 27.05 -8.12
C ASP A 162 26.25 25.83 -7.50
N PHE A 163 27.55 25.66 -7.73
CA PHE A 163 28.36 24.68 -7.00
C PHE A 163 28.30 24.93 -5.48
N TRP A 164 28.55 26.16 -5.03
CA TRP A 164 28.49 26.49 -3.60
C TRP A 164 27.10 26.40 -2.99
N LYS A 165 26.02 26.64 -3.77
CA LYS A 165 24.65 26.41 -3.30
C LYS A 165 24.42 24.95 -2.90
N ILE A 166 24.97 23.98 -3.64
CA ILE A 166 24.83 22.55 -3.30
C ILE A 166 25.50 22.26 -1.96
N PHE A 167 26.71 22.77 -1.73
CA PHE A 167 27.43 22.56 -0.47
C PHE A 167 26.78 23.29 0.71
N ASN A 168 26.31 24.52 0.50
CA ASN A 168 25.63 25.28 1.56
C ASN A 168 24.26 24.71 1.92
N LYS A 169 23.61 23.92 1.04
CA LYS A 169 22.36 23.21 1.34
C LYS A 169 22.54 22.13 2.42
N PHE A 170 23.76 21.63 2.61
CA PHE A 170 24.11 20.64 3.64
C PHE A 170 24.75 21.25 4.88
N LYS A 171 25.00 22.56 4.90
CA LYS A 171 25.33 23.26 6.16
C LYS A 171 24.08 23.25 7.01
N CYS A 172 23.99 22.25 7.89
CA CYS A 172 23.17 22.41 9.08
C CYS A 172 23.69 23.67 9.77
N THR A 173 22.82 24.61 10.10
CA THR A 173 23.10 25.63 11.11
C THR A 173 23.29 24.89 12.44
N VAL A 174 24.46 24.27 12.60
CA VAL A 174 24.94 23.90 13.92
C VAL A 174 25.23 25.25 14.57
N ASN A 175 24.48 25.58 15.61
CA ASN A 175 24.87 26.67 16.51
C ASN A 175 26.20 26.23 17.13
N ASN A 176 27.30 26.63 16.49
CA ASN A 176 28.64 26.49 17.03
C ASN A 176 28.88 27.60 18.07
N ASP A 177 27.96 27.77 19.02
CA ASP A 177 28.25 28.47 20.27
C ASP A 177 29.11 27.53 21.11
N ILE A 178 30.34 27.32 20.65
CA ILE A 178 31.39 26.76 21.48
C ILE A 178 31.78 27.93 22.39
N ASP A 179 31.49 27.79 23.68
CA ASP A 179 31.95 28.74 24.67
C ASP A 179 33.48 28.79 24.61
N ILE A 180 34.02 29.89 24.09
CA ILE A 180 35.46 30.12 23.95
C ILE A 180 36.14 29.95 25.31
N LYS A 181 35.44 30.21 26.41
CA LYS A 181 35.92 30.01 27.77
C LYS A 181 36.21 28.54 28.08
N GLN A 182 35.30 27.62 27.72
CA GLN A 182 35.52 26.18 27.86
C GLN A 182 36.71 25.67 27.02
N PHE A 183 36.97 26.28 25.86
CA PHE A 183 38.12 25.90 25.03
C PHE A 183 39.44 26.33 25.67
N TYR A 184 39.48 27.53 26.27
CA TYR A 184 40.65 28.00 27.01
C TYR A 184 40.88 27.23 28.30
N ASP A 185 39.83 26.81 29.01
CA ASP A 185 39.98 26.01 30.24
C ASP A 185 40.50 24.58 29.99
N PHE A 186 40.44 24.10 28.75
CA PHE A 186 40.89 22.75 28.37
C PHE A 186 42.38 22.67 28.00
N PHE A 187 43.03 23.79 27.65
CA PHE A 187 44.44 23.85 27.23
C PHE A 187 45.28 24.68 28.19
#